data_AF-A0A151ENB3-F1
#
_entry.id   AF-A0A151ENB3-F1
#
_cell.length_a   1.000
_cell.length_b   1.000
_cell.length_c   1.000
_cell.angle_alpha   90.00
_cell.angle_beta   90.00
_cell.angle_gamma   90.00
#
_symmetry.space_group_name_H-M   'P 1'
#
loop_
_entity.id
_entity.type
_entity.pdbx_description
1 polymer ?
#
loop_
_entity_poly.entity_id
_entity_poly.type
_entity_poly.pdbx_seq_one_letter_code
_entity_poly.pdbx_strand_id
1 'polypeptide(L)'
;MDISPFIANLPFKQGTKAFSTDDASGSTSQAANIMEALEVGAEVLLIDEDTSATNFMIRDHRMQELVSKEREPITPFIDKVRQLYKDVNVSTILVIGGSGDYFDVADCVICMVEYLHGGVYPT
;
A
#
# COMPACT_ATOMS: atom_id res chain seq x y z
N MET A 1 5.42 -16.36 -6.00
CA MET A 1 5.56 -14.91 -6.16
C MET A 1 6.39 -14.30 -5.04
N ASP A 2 7.20 -13.26 -5.28
CA ASP A 2 7.88 -12.53 -4.20
C ASP A 2 7.01 -11.37 -3.69
N ILE A 3 6.47 -11.49 -2.47
CA ILE A 3 5.72 -10.45 -1.77
C ILE A 3 6.50 -9.90 -0.56
N SER A 4 7.78 -10.28 -0.42
CA SER A 4 8.64 -9.86 0.69
C SER A 4 8.84 -8.34 0.85
N PRO A 5 8.67 -7.49 -0.20
CA PRO A 5 8.69 -6.04 -0.01
C PRO A 5 7.60 -5.51 0.92
N PHE A 6 6.45 -6.20 1.00
CA PHE A 6 5.31 -5.79 1.82
C PHE A 6 5.04 -6.73 2.99
N ILE A 7 5.33 -8.02 2.85
CA ILE A 7 4.97 -9.03 3.84
C ILE A 7 6.24 -9.79 4.28
N ALA A 8 6.58 -9.67 5.56
CA ALA A 8 7.64 -10.41 6.21
C ALA A 8 7.06 -11.46 7.17
N ASN A 9 7.82 -12.51 7.47
CA ASN A 9 7.59 -13.38 8.63
C ASN A 9 6.14 -13.88 8.82
N LEU A 10 5.55 -14.44 7.76
CA LEU A 10 4.24 -15.07 7.87
C LEU A 10 4.22 -16.17 8.97
N PRO A 11 3.06 -16.42 9.60
CA PRO A 11 2.89 -17.53 10.53
C PRO A 11 3.38 -18.85 9.94
N PHE A 12 3.82 -19.76 10.81
CA PHE A 12 4.35 -21.08 10.41
C PHE A 12 5.60 -21.05 9.52
N LYS A 13 6.32 -19.92 9.49
CA LYS A 13 7.56 -19.73 8.70
C LYS A 13 7.35 -19.91 7.20
N GLN A 14 6.17 -19.55 6.69
CA GLN A 14 5.93 -19.53 5.25
C GLN A 14 6.87 -18.50 4.59
N GLY A 15 7.49 -18.91 3.48
CA GLY A 15 8.39 -18.05 2.73
C GLY A 15 7.62 -17.01 1.92
N THR A 16 8.03 -15.74 2.00
CA THR A 16 7.39 -14.63 1.27
C THR A 16 8.06 -14.32 -0.07
N LYS A 17 9.25 -14.86 -0.34
CA LYS A 17 9.98 -14.72 -1.61
C LYS A 17 9.50 -15.64 -2.73
N ALA A 18 8.85 -16.73 -2.36
CA ALA A 18 8.24 -17.70 -3.27
C ALA A 18 6.85 -18.07 -2.71
N PHE A 19 6.08 -17.03 -2.37
CA PHE A 19 4.76 -17.16 -1.79
C PHE A 19 3.78 -17.80 -2.78
N SER A 20 2.92 -18.67 -2.24
CA SER A 20 1.82 -19.34 -2.92
C SER A 20 0.77 -19.72 -1.88
N THR A 21 -0.50 -19.48 -2.16
CA THR A 21 -1.63 -19.87 -1.31
C THR A 21 -2.89 -19.98 -2.15
N ASP A 22 -3.82 -20.83 -1.74
CA ASP A 22 -5.18 -20.88 -2.29
C ASP A 22 -6.17 -20.02 -1.47
N ASP A 23 -5.72 -19.48 -0.33
CA ASP A 23 -6.52 -18.71 0.62
C ASP A 23 -5.71 -17.49 1.10
N ALA A 24 -5.70 -16.44 0.28
CA ALA A 24 -4.99 -15.19 0.59
C ALA A 24 -5.88 -14.24 1.39
N SER A 25 -5.35 -13.71 2.50
CA SER A 25 -5.98 -12.57 3.19
C SER A 25 -5.97 -11.32 2.31
N GLY A 26 -6.81 -10.33 2.61
CA GLY A 26 -6.91 -9.08 1.83
C GLY A 26 -5.56 -8.35 1.66
N SER A 27 -4.77 -8.23 2.72
CA SER A 27 -3.43 -7.59 2.63
C SER A 27 -2.43 -8.41 1.81
N THR A 28 -2.52 -9.74 1.87
CA THR A 28 -1.63 -10.64 1.14
C THR A 28 -1.96 -10.66 -0.35
N SER A 29 -3.25 -10.70 -0.70
CA SER A 29 -3.70 -10.62 -2.09
C SER A 29 -3.41 -9.25 -2.70
N GLN A 30 -3.57 -8.16 -1.94
CA GLN A 30 -3.21 -6.82 -2.39
C GLN A 30 -1.70 -6.66 -2.59
N ALA A 31 -0.87 -7.20 -1.68
CA ALA A 31 0.58 -7.23 -1.85
C ALA A 31 1.00 -8.01 -3.10
N ALA A 32 0.39 -9.19 -3.32
CA ALA A 32 0.61 -9.98 -4.52
C ALA A 32 0.20 -9.19 -5.77
N ASN A 33 -1.01 -8.61 -5.80
CA ASN A 33 -1.50 -7.86 -6.95
C ASN A 33 -0.55 -6.72 -7.39
N ILE A 34 -0.02 -5.95 -6.43
CA ILE A 34 0.95 -4.89 -6.73
C ILE A 34 2.21 -5.49 -7.33
N MET A 35 2.76 -6.53 -6.72
CA MET A 35 3.98 -7.16 -7.22
C MET A 35 3.75 -7.78 -8.62
N GLU A 36 2.54 -8.25 -8.96
CA GLU A 36 2.21 -8.85 -10.25
C GLU A 36 2.13 -7.75 -11.29
N ALA A 37 1.49 -6.62 -10.94
CA ALA A 37 1.43 -5.43 -11.77
C ALA A 37 2.84 -4.92 -12.13
N LEU A 38 3.75 -4.87 -11.14
CA LEU A 38 5.15 -4.51 -11.37
C LEU A 38 5.86 -5.52 -12.29
N GLU A 39 5.64 -6.82 -12.08
CA GLU A 39 6.24 -7.89 -12.89
C GLU A 39 5.82 -7.82 -14.36
N VAL A 40 4.57 -7.44 -14.64
CA VAL A 40 4.07 -7.25 -16.02
C VAL A 40 4.37 -5.87 -16.61
N GLY A 41 5.09 -5.00 -15.87
CA GLY A 41 5.56 -3.70 -16.36
C GLY A 41 4.55 -2.56 -16.26
N ALA A 42 3.64 -2.59 -15.28
CA ALA A 42 2.76 -1.46 -15.01
C ALA A 42 3.56 -0.22 -14.59
N GLU A 43 3.26 0.92 -15.21
CA GLU A 43 3.90 2.21 -14.90
C GLU A 43 3.07 3.06 -13.91
N VAL A 44 1.82 2.69 -13.69
CA VAL A 44 0.88 3.39 -12.80
C VAL A 44 0.04 2.38 -12.02
N LEU A 45 -0.05 2.57 -10.70
CA LEU A 45 -0.98 1.88 -9.82
C LEU A 45 -2.20 2.77 -9.54
N LEU A 46 -3.40 2.23 -9.72
CA LEU A 46 -4.65 2.89 -9.36
C LEU A 46 -5.24 2.16 -8.15
N ILE A 47 -5.37 2.85 -7.03
CA ILE A 47 -5.81 2.25 -5.77
C ILE A 47 -7.00 3.06 -5.23
N ASP A 48 -7.98 2.35 -4.70
CA ASP A 48 -9.13 2.93 -4.01
C ASP A 48 -9.15 2.41 -2.56
N GLU A 49 -9.06 3.33 -1.59
CA GLU A 49 -9.06 3.02 -0.16
C GLU A 49 -10.29 2.18 0.24
N ASP A 50 -11.46 2.45 -0.34
CA ASP A 50 -12.72 1.77 0.04
C ASP A 50 -12.74 0.29 -0.34
N THR A 51 -11.89 -0.12 -1.28
CA THR A 51 -11.76 -1.53 -1.73
C THR A 51 -10.44 -2.17 -1.29
N SER A 52 -9.62 -1.44 -0.54
CA SER A 52 -8.30 -1.88 -0.10
C SER A 52 -8.32 -2.47 1.30
N ALA A 53 -7.32 -3.31 1.61
CA ALA A 53 -7.11 -3.79 2.96
C ALA A 53 -6.56 -2.68 3.85
N THR A 54 -7.32 -2.23 4.85
CA THR A 54 -6.94 -1.10 5.71
C THR A 54 -5.58 -1.29 6.39
N ASN A 55 -5.29 -2.50 6.87
CA ASN A 55 -4.02 -2.86 7.51
C ASN A 55 -2.83 -2.89 6.53
N PHE A 56 -3.10 -2.95 5.22
CA PHE A 56 -2.09 -2.81 4.18
C PHE A 56 -1.85 -1.35 3.83
N MET A 57 -2.91 -0.53 3.79
CA MET A 57 -2.79 0.87 3.39
C MET A 57 -2.02 1.71 4.40
N ILE A 58 -2.31 1.56 5.69
CA ILE A 58 -1.74 2.43 6.73
C ILE A 58 -1.43 1.66 8.01
N ARG A 59 -0.67 2.32 8.88
CA ARG A 59 -0.47 1.85 10.24
C ARG A 59 -0.58 3.00 11.23
N ASP A 60 -1.73 3.07 11.89
CA ASP A 60 -2.00 4.08 12.90
C ASP A 60 -0.97 4.07 14.04
N HIS A 61 -0.59 5.26 14.50
CA HIS A 61 0.40 5.46 15.56
C HIS A 61 0.10 4.66 16.83
N ARG A 62 -1.17 4.54 17.25
CA ARG A 62 -1.55 3.80 18.47
C ARG A 62 -1.32 2.31 18.30
N MET A 63 -1.55 1.79 17.09
CA MET A 63 -1.25 0.39 16.80
C MET A 63 0.25 0.12 16.80
N GLN A 64 1.09 1.10 16.45
CA GLN A 64 2.54 0.97 16.56
C GLN A 64 3.01 0.96 18.03
N GLU A 65 2.36 1.74 18.90
CA GLU A 65 2.63 1.72 20.34
C GLU A 65 2.18 0.41 21.00
N LEU A 66 1.07 -0.15 20.54
CA LEU A 66 0.51 -1.40 21.08
C LEU A 66 1.25 -2.66 20.59
N VAL A 67 1.57 -2.70 19.30
CA VAL A 67 2.20 -3.86 18.65
C VAL A 67 3.53 -3.41 18.07
N SER A 68 4.62 -3.96 18.61
CA SER A 68 5.98 -3.63 18.15
C SER A 68 6.16 -3.98 16.67
N LYS A 69 7.05 -3.25 15.98
CA LYS A 69 7.29 -3.46 14.54
C LYS A 69 7.73 -4.89 14.21
N GLU A 70 8.45 -5.55 15.11
CA GLU A 70 8.95 -6.92 14.93
C GLU A 70 7.84 -7.97 14.94
N ARG A 71 6.66 -7.64 15.47
CA ARG A 71 5.49 -8.53 15.53
C ARG A 71 4.48 -8.26 14.43
N GLU A 72 4.65 -7.18 13.68
CA GLU A 72 3.78 -6.84 12.56
C GLU A 72 4.43 -7.28 11.25
N PRO A 73 3.91 -8.33 10.59
CA PRO A 73 4.48 -8.84 9.35
C PRO A 73 4.30 -7.88 8.17
N ILE A 74 3.36 -6.94 8.26
CA ILE A 74 2.99 -6.06 7.15
C ILE A 74 3.78 -4.76 7.21
N THR A 75 4.49 -4.47 6.13
CA THR A 75 5.00 -3.14 5.81
C THR A 75 3.91 -2.41 5.03
N PRO A 76 3.33 -1.31 5.55
CA PRO A 76 2.19 -0.67 4.92
C PRO A 76 2.59 0.02 3.61
N PHE A 77 1.62 0.19 2.71
CA PHE A 77 1.82 0.76 1.39
C PHE A 77 2.36 2.19 1.44
N ILE A 78 1.95 2.99 2.43
CA ILE A 78 2.46 4.36 2.65
C ILE A 78 3.99 4.40 2.81
N ASP A 79 4.59 3.37 3.43
CA ASP A 79 6.04 3.28 3.61
C ASP A 79 6.77 2.94 2.30
N LYS A 80 6.04 2.39 1.31
CA LYS A 80 6.59 1.91 0.03
C LYS A 80 6.27 2.80 -1.16
N VAL A 81 5.18 3.57 -1.12
CA VAL A 81 4.69 4.34 -2.28
C VAL A 81 5.76 5.27 -2.86
N ARG A 82 6.59 5.90 -2.01
CA ARG A 82 7.71 6.74 -2.49
C ARG A 82 8.86 5.96 -3.07
N GLN A 83 9.15 4.77 -2.55
CA GLN A 83 10.16 3.88 -3.11
C GLN A 83 9.71 3.38 -4.49
N LEU A 84 8.42 3.06 -4.65
CA LEU A 84 7.87 2.65 -5.94
C LEU A 84 8.10 3.71 -7.02
N TYR A 85 7.86 4.98 -6.70
CA TYR A 85 8.14 6.06 -7.64
C TYR A 85 9.64 6.26 -7.88
N LYS A 86 10.46 6.35 -6.83
CA LYS A 86 11.88 6.71 -6.97
C LYS A 86 12.76 5.61 -7.54
N ASP A 87 12.51 4.37 -7.15
CA ASP A 87 13.42 3.25 -7.42
C ASP A 87 12.97 2.41 -8.61
N VAL A 88 11.66 2.33 -8.86
CA VAL A 88 11.10 1.55 -10.00
C VAL A 88 10.28 2.39 -10.98
N ASN A 89 10.21 3.72 -10.81
CA ASN A 89 9.54 4.66 -11.70
C ASN A 89 8.04 4.35 -11.92
N VAL A 90 7.36 3.87 -10.88
CA VAL A 90 5.93 3.57 -10.93
C VAL A 90 5.15 4.63 -10.15
N SER A 91 4.24 5.31 -10.84
CA SER A 91 3.38 6.33 -10.23
C SER A 91 2.19 5.68 -9.53
N THR A 92 1.57 6.41 -8.59
CA THR A 92 0.35 5.97 -7.92
C THR A 92 -0.71 7.05 -7.98
N ILE A 93 -1.93 6.69 -8.36
CA ILE A 93 -3.15 7.48 -8.11
C ILE A 93 -3.94 6.75 -7.05
N LEU A 94 -4.20 7.43 -5.93
CA LEU A 94 -4.88 6.86 -4.78
C LEU A 94 -6.11 7.70 -4.44
N VAL A 95 -7.27 7.06 -4.41
CA VAL A 95 -8.48 7.64 -3.80
C VAL A 95 -8.39 7.41 -2.30
N ILE A 96 -8.45 8.48 -1.51
CA ILE A 96 -8.48 8.44 -0.05
C ILE A 96 -9.66 9.25 0.48
N GLY A 97 -10.23 8.79 1.59
CA GLY A 97 -11.23 9.49 2.38
C GLY A 97 -11.05 9.34 3.89
N GLY A 98 -10.36 8.29 4.35
CA GLY A 98 -10.19 7.95 5.75
C GLY A 98 -8.80 8.24 6.33
N SER A 99 -7.75 8.26 5.48
CA SER A 99 -6.37 8.45 5.93
C SER A 99 -5.71 9.71 5.38
N GLY A 100 -5.40 10.65 6.29
CA GLY A 100 -4.64 11.86 5.97
C GLY A 100 -3.12 11.65 5.87
N ASP A 101 -2.59 10.51 6.31
CA ASP A 101 -1.14 10.26 6.38
C ASP A 101 -0.49 10.32 4.99
N TYR A 102 -1.26 10.00 3.94
CA TYR A 102 -0.79 10.07 2.56
C TYR A 102 -0.47 11.48 2.07
N PHE A 103 -0.93 12.54 2.74
CA PHE A 103 -0.58 13.91 2.38
C PHE A 103 0.92 14.19 2.52
N ASP A 104 1.61 13.52 3.45
CA ASP A 104 3.05 13.72 3.67
C ASP A 104 3.92 13.12 2.55
N VAL A 105 3.36 12.21 1.75
CA VAL A 105 4.07 11.51 0.67
C VAL A 105 3.54 11.82 -0.72
N ALA A 106 2.38 12.47 -0.83
CA ALA A 106 1.82 12.87 -2.11
C ALA A 106 2.69 13.94 -2.79
N ASP A 107 2.67 13.97 -4.12
CA ASP A 107 3.18 15.12 -4.90
C ASP A 107 2.04 16.09 -5.28
N CYS A 108 0.80 15.60 -5.28
CA CYS A 108 -0.39 16.34 -5.69
C CYS A 108 -1.62 15.75 -4.98
N VAL A 109 -2.45 16.63 -4.42
CA VAL A 109 -3.72 16.25 -3.80
C VAL A 109 -4.87 16.92 -4.54
N ILE A 110 -5.83 16.12 -5.01
CA ILE A 110 -7.04 16.60 -5.67
C ILE A 110 -8.22 16.33 -4.76
N CYS A 111 -8.94 17.40 -4.37
CA CYS A 111 -10.17 17.27 -3.62
C CYS A 111 -11.37 17.27 -4.57
N MET A 112 -12.32 16.36 -4.36
CA MET A 112 -13.59 16.33 -5.10
C MET A 112 -14.73 16.81 -4.20
N VAL A 113 -15.50 17.79 -4.66
CA VAL A 113 -16.66 18.36 -3.96
C VAL A 113 -17.81 18.45 -4.95
N GLU A 114 -18.97 17.88 -4.62
CA GLU A 114 -20.16 17.90 -5.49
C GLU A 114 -19.89 17.41 -6.92
N TYR A 115 -19.06 16.36 -7.07
CA TYR A 115 -18.62 15.80 -8.37
C TYR A 115 -17.76 16.75 -9.23
N LEU A 116 -17.29 17.86 -8.66
CA LEU A 116 -16.35 18.80 -9.28
C LEU A 116 -15.01 18.75 -8.56
N HIS A 117 -13.92 19.10 -9.24
CA HIS A 117 -12.63 19.24 -8.58
C HIS A 117 -12.64 20.51 -7.70
N GLY A 118 -12.68 20.34 -6.39
CA GLY A 118 -12.73 21.41 -5.39
C GLY A 118 -11.39 22.15 -5.22
N GLY A 119 -10.31 21.63 -5.80
CA GLY A 119 -8.98 22.26 -5.81
C GLY A 119 -7.86 21.24 -6.02
N VAL A 120 -6.70 21.75 -6.45
CA VAL A 120 -5.43 21.00 -6.54
C VAL A 120 -4.47 21.62 -5.54
N TYR A 121 -3.99 20.82 -4.61
CA TYR A 121 -3.10 21.25 -3.54
C TYR A 121 -1.71 20.64 -3.74
N PRO A 122 -0.65 21.45 -3.89
CA PRO A 122 0.71 20.96 -3.84
C PRO A 122 1.09 20.63 -2.39
N THR A 123 1.84 19.54 -2.23
CA THR A 123 2.37 19.05 -0.95
C THR A 123 3.89 19.18 -0.88
#